data_AF-A0A0Q1BXR6-F1
#
_entry.id   AF-A0A0Q1BXR6-F1
#
_cell.length_a   1.000
_cell.length_b   1.000
_cell.length_c   1.000
_cell.angle_alpha   90.00
_cell.angle_beta   90.00
_cell.angle_gamma   90.00
#
_symmetry.space_group_name_H-M   'P 1'
#
loop_
_entity.id
_entity.type
_entity.pdbx_description
1 polymer ?
#
loop_
_entity_poly.entity_id
_entity_poly.type
_entity_poly.pdbx_seq_one_letter_code
_entity_poly.pdbx_strand_id
1 'polypeptide(L)'
;MIFTYIGCSKDDNGNNNFNDNRELEFGDGVNLDEFAIDEGEIGINISSRDMARKGHTAITAAISVTSSIGDYDQEVQFETFSNIASLSFKNEDLTEEAEAELREGVPLIIDILDENGNVLATEEISKQSFTSNPSQIEINSNHLEDLYKTVNLKEDIIYFVQLVEENNTQIFGAPNSKQFPTGGNNVRSPIFIDKLTDLDYTSDETEKFTAYTFKKVPGKEDEDIYSMSVHDGSDIHYAYISNDLKLNIQTKANLENDGDNADVENRLNFQFKIEKIEPGLYTFTPQSTGIPIGYSTSGGSGGRLFSSSEVEPIFFRILSFDIDWDIVALDTRFMQPILPPSNTASEFNQKIRNCSSGTQSTTIGESLTLETKSIVGWEESMSVSSSRDHSISVTVEAEVSTELFGTGGSLKTSITEDYAFSTSRTSVSTTSEAFEKTESKNIFIERTQEIPPKTVILVADIYQSYENVRIPFVKRFRIKGRYQENDIPLTGNEILTQFTFNNFTGVVTNIQQDFIEVTVRGTNVINNLIDTETISENVEGGCDD
;
A
#
# COMPACT_ATOMS: atom_id res chain seq x y z
N MET A 1 56.96 18.18 -5.51
CA MET A 1 57.68 17.39 -4.48
C MET A 1 58.57 16.39 -5.21
N ILE A 2 59.77 16.11 -4.72
CA ILE A 2 60.82 15.41 -5.50
C ILE A 2 60.85 13.91 -5.16
N PHE A 3 60.97 13.06 -6.18
CA PHE A 3 61.36 11.64 -6.06
C PHE A 3 62.90 11.52 -6.14
N THR A 4 63.55 10.73 -5.26
CA THR A 4 64.90 10.19 -5.54
C THR A 4 65.23 8.91 -4.73
N TYR A 5 65.81 7.91 -5.41
CA TYR A 5 66.47 6.70 -4.86
C TYR A 5 68.00 6.97 -4.64
N ILE A 6 68.91 6.09 -4.20
CA ILE A 6 68.95 4.63 -3.94
C ILE A 6 69.84 4.41 -2.69
N GLY A 7 69.72 3.29 -1.95
CA GLY A 7 70.67 2.99 -0.87
C GLY A 7 70.69 1.56 -0.32
N CYS A 8 71.05 0.55 -1.13
CA CYS A 8 71.31 -0.80 -0.62
C CYS A 8 72.60 -0.86 0.22
N SER A 9 72.58 -1.61 1.32
CA SER A 9 73.77 -2.25 1.88
C SER A 9 73.46 -3.73 2.07
N LYS A 10 74.38 -4.58 1.62
CA LYS A 10 74.32 -6.03 1.75
C LYS A 10 75.69 -6.49 2.23
N ASP A 11 75.77 -6.82 3.52
CA ASP A 11 76.92 -7.54 4.09
C ASP A 11 76.39 -8.80 4.77
N ASP A 12 76.98 -9.92 4.36
CA ASP A 12 76.62 -11.27 4.76
C ASP A 12 77.68 -11.76 5.74
N ASN A 13 77.29 -12.17 6.95
CA ASN A 13 78.15 -12.91 7.86
C ASN A 13 77.28 -13.69 8.84
N GLY A 14 77.24 -15.01 8.65
CA GLY A 14 76.31 -15.88 9.34
C GLY A 14 76.54 -15.99 10.83
N ASN A 15 75.45 -16.22 11.56
CA ASN A 15 75.50 -16.92 12.83
C ASN A 15 74.40 -17.99 12.82
N ASN A 16 74.78 -19.25 13.00
CA ASN A 16 73.85 -20.37 12.98
C ASN A 16 72.98 -20.35 14.24
N ASN A 17 71.75 -19.86 14.11
CA ASN A 17 70.66 -20.22 15.02
C ASN A 17 69.63 -21.04 14.23
N PHE A 18 69.63 -22.35 14.44
CA PHE A 18 68.47 -23.19 14.14
C PHE A 18 67.35 -22.85 15.16
N ASN A 19 66.67 -21.73 14.94
CA ASN A 19 65.30 -21.56 15.44
C ASN A 19 64.39 -22.09 14.33
N ASP A 20 63.92 -23.33 14.50
CA ASP A 20 62.99 -24.01 13.59
C ASP A 20 61.54 -23.51 13.78
N ASN A 21 61.41 -22.19 13.98
CA ASN A 21 60.15 -21.46 13.95
C ASN A 21 59.81 -21.19 12.48
N ARG A 22 59.38 -22.23 11.76
CA ARG A 22 58.60 -22.01 10.55
C ARG A 22 57.33 -21.27 10.96
N GLU A 23 57.15 -20.05 10.47
CA GLU A 23 55.91 -19.30 10.62
C GLU A 23 54.76 -20.08 9.96
N LEU A 24 53.51 -19.75 10.33
CA LEU A 24 52.34 -20.34 9.68
C LEU A 24 52.36 -20.02 8.18
N GLU A 25 52.23 -21.06 7.36
CA GLU A 25 52.07 -20.92 5.91
C GLU A 25 50.57 -20.80 5.60
N PHE A 26 50.20 -19.82 4.79
CA PHE A 26 48.82 -19.57 4.36
C PHE A 26 48.67 -19.89 2.86
N GLY A 27 47.57 -20.53 2.49
CA GLY A 27 47.27 -20.89 1.10
C GLY A 27 45.77 -20.93 0.80
N ASP A 28 45.42 -21.25 -0.45
CA ASP A 28 44.06 -21.18 -0.97
C ASP A 28 43.08 -22.06 -0.17
N GLY A 29 41.93 -21.49 0.20
CA GLY A 29 40.90 -22.12 1.03
C GLY A 29 39.97 -23.09 0.27
N VAL A 30 38.67 -23.05 0.54
CA VAL A 30 37.64 -23.76 -0.24
C VAL A 30 37.33 -23.02 -1.54
N ASN A 31 36.86 -23.75 -2.54
CA ASN A 31 36.22 -23.15 -3.71
C ASN A 31 34.77 -22.77 -3.34
N LEU A 32 34.38 -21.51 -3.58
CA LEU A 32 33.02 -21.05 -3.28
C LEU A 32 31.98 -21.59 -4.27
N ASP A 33 32.41 -22.01 -5.47
CA ASP A 33 31.55 -22.61 -6.49
C ASP A 33 31.15 -24.08 -6.14
N GLU A 34 31.69 -24.65 -5.06
CA GLU A 34 31.35 -26.01 -4.59
C GLU A 34 30.16 -26.03 -3.61
N PHE A 35 29.68 -24.87 -3.16
CA PHE A 35 28.49 -24.75 -2.31
C PHE A 35 27.24 -24.77 -3.17
N ALA A 36 26.20 -25.46 -2.69
CA ALA A 36 24.90 -25.45 -3.35
C ALA A 36 24.30 -24.03 -3.29
N ILE A 37 24.00 -23.48 -4.47
CA ILE A 37 23.39 -22.16 -4.66
C ILE A 37 21.96 -22.40 -5.12
N ASP A 38 20.99 -21.75 -4.46
CA ASP A 38 19.64 -21.60 -5.00
C ASP A 38 19.70 -20.67 -6.21
N GLU A 39 19.41 -21.19 -7.40
CA GLU A 39 19.34 -20.44 -8.65
C GLU A 39 18.16 -19.46 -8.68
N GLY A 40 17.23 -19.55 -7.72
CA GLY A 40 16.08 -18.67 -7.56
C GLY A 40 14.93 -18.97 -8.51
N GLU A 41 14.02 -18.02 -8.63
CA GLU A 41 12.80 -18.14 -9.44
C GLU A 41 12.63 -16.98 -10.42
N ILE A 42 11.87 -17.22 -11.49
CA ILE A 42 11.29 -16.17 -12.32
C ILE A 42 9.77 -16.32 -12.39
N GLY A 43 9.07 -15.19 -12.43
CA GLY A 43 7.62 -15.21 -12.47
C GLY A 43 6.98 -13.87 -12.78
N ILE A 44 5.67 -13.87 -12.61
CA ILE A 44 4.79 -12.70 -12.66
C ILE A 44 3.84 -12.71 -11.46
N ASN A 45 3.48 -11.53 -10.97
CA ASN A 45 2.44 -11.34 -9.98
C ASN A 45 1.25 -10.66 -10.66
N ILE A 46 0.05 -11.21 -10.53
CA ILE A 46 -1.19 -10.68 -11.10
C ILE A 46 -2.05 -10.18 -9.95
N SER A 47 -2.59 -8.97 -10.07
CA SER A 47 -3.43 -8.34 -9.05
C SER A 47 -4.85 -8.14 -9.59
N SER A 48 -5.83 -8.74 -8.90
CA SER A 48 -7.26 -8.51 -9.11
C SER A 48 -7.82 -7.45 -8.13
N ARG A 49 -6.93 -6.68 -7.50
CA ARG A 49 -7.26 -5.80 -6.37
C ARG A 49 -8.24 -4.69 -6.73
N ASP A 50 -8.21 -4.17 -7.96
CA ASP A 50 -9.20 -3.22 -8.47
C ASP A 50 -10.62 -3.80 -8.57
N MET A 51 -10.76 -5.10 -8.86
CA MET A 51 -12.07 -5.77 -8.85
C MET A 51 -12.60 -5.92 -7.43
N ALA A 52 -11.71 -6.24 -6.48
CA ALA A 52 -12.04 -6.38 -5.07
C ALA A 52 -12.44 -5.03 -4.43
N ARG A 53 -11.85 -3.91 -4.87
CA ARG A 53 -12.29 -2.54 -4.51
C ARG A 53 -13.74 -2.25 -4.92
N LYS A 54 -14.24 -2.90 -5.98
CA LYS A 54 -15.63 -2.83 -6.47
C LYS A 54 -16.56 -3.91 -5.87
N GLY A 55 -16.05 -4.77 -4.98
CA GLY A 55 -16.79 -5.84 -4.33
C GLY A 55 -16.84 -7.17 -5.09
N HIS A 56 -16.13 -7.32 -6.21
CA HIS A 56 -16.05 -8.58 -6.95
C HIS A 56 -14.94 -9.49 -6.37
N THR A 57 -15.22 -10.79 -6.27
CA THR A 57 -14.25 -11.77 -5.73
C THR A 57 -13.68 -12.60 -6.87
N ALA A 58 -12.41 -12.35 -7.22
CA ALA A 58 -11.63 -13.22 -8.10
C ALA A 58 -11.06 -14.41 -7.32
N ILE A 59 -11.12 -15.60 -7.93
CA ILE A 59 -10.66 -16.87 -7.34
C ILE A 59 -9.46 -17.45 -8.09
N THR A 60 -9.53 -17.47 -9.42
CA THR A 60 -8.48 -18.03 -10.29
C THR A 60 -8.06 -17.01 -11.34
N ALA A 61 -6.76 -16.95 -11.68
CA ALA A 61 -6.29 -16.43 -12.96
C ALA A 61 -5.90 -17.61 -13.85
N ALA A 62 -6.53 -17.75 -15.00
CA ALA A 62 -6.11 -18.66 -16.06
C ALA A 62 -5.14 -17.89 -16.97
N ILE A 63 -3.89 -18.32 -17.02
CA ILE A 63 -2.81 -17.66 -17.75
C ILE A 63 -2.43 -18.54 -18.93
N SER A 64 -2.57 -18.01 -20.16
CA SER A 64 -2.00 -18.62 -21.36
C SER A 64 -0.73 -17.90 -21.78
N VAL A 65 0.34 -18.65 -22.01
CA VAL A 65 1.70 -18.17 -22.26
C VAL A 65 2.15 -18.58 -23.66
N THR A 66 2.28 -17.61 -24.57
CA THR A 66 2.69 -17.89 -25.95
C THR A 66 4.22 -18.02 -26.07
N SER A 67 4.76 -19.17 -25.66
CA SER A 67 6.18 -19.54 -25.78
C SER A 67 6.47 -20.32 -27.07
N SER A 68 7.72 -20.30 -27.53
CA SER A 68 8.22 -21.16 -28.62
C SER A 68 8.99 -22.40 -28.13
N ILE A 69 9.31 -22.47 -26.83
CA ILE A 69 10.20 -23.47 -26.22
C ILE A 69 9.42 -24.42 -25.29
N GLY A 70 8.30 -23.99 -24.70
CA GLY A 70 7.49 -24.81 -23.80
C GLY A 70 6.01 -24.46 -23.81
N ASP A 71 5.25 -25.22 -23.02
CA ASP A 71 3.87 -24.91 -22.63
C ASP A 71 3.92 -24.52 -21.15
N TYR A 72 3.51 -23.28 -20.84
CA TYR A 72 3.54 -22.70 -19.50
C TYR A 72 2.14 -22.21 -19.08
N ASP A 73 1.09 -22.69 -19.76
CA ASP A 73 -0.29 -22.36 -19.45
C ASP A 73 -0.65 -22.92 -18.06
N GLN A 74 -1.13 -22.05 -17.16
CA GLN A 74 -1.41 -22.44 -15.78
C GLN A 74 -2.58 -21.65 -15.18
N GLU A 75 -3.42 -22.36 -14.42
CA GLU A 75 -4.37 -21.75 -13.50
C GLU A 75 -3.72 -21.55 -12.13
N VAL A 76 -3.69 -20.29 -11.66
CA VAL A 76 -3.17 -19.91 -10.35
C VAL A 76 -4.27 -19.30 -9.48
N GLN A 77 -4.27 -19.62 -8.19
CA GLN A 77 -5.27 -19.14 -7.25
C GLN A 77 -4.89 -17.75 -6.71
N PHE A 78 -5.89 -16.88 -6.57
CA PHE A 78 -5.74 -15.63 -5.83
C PHE A 78 -5.74 -15.88 -4.33
N GLU A 79 -4.77 -15.31 -3.61
CA GLU A 79 -4.82 -15.28 -2.15
C GLU A 79 -5.90 -14.28 -1.70
N THR A 80 -6.73 -14.73 -0.77
CA THR A 80 -8.05 -14.15 -0.46
C THR A 80 -8.01 -12.69 0.02
N PHE A 81 -6.92 -12.24 0.65
CA PHE A 81 -6.83 -10.91 1.27
C PHE A 81 -5.96 -9.92 0.50
N SER A 82 -4.93 -10.42 -0.17
CA SER A 82 -4.04 -9.64 -1.04
C SER A 82 -4.63 -9.41 -2.42
N ASN A 83 -5.46 -10.34 -2.90
CA ASN A 83 -5.96 -10.39 -4.27
C ASN A 83 -4.80 -10.49 -5.29
N ILE A 84 -3.70 -11.14 -4.88
CA ILE A 84 -2.55 -11.45 -5.74
C ILE A 84 -2.56 -12.95 -6.05
N ALA A 85 -2.32 -13.27 -7.32
CA ALA A 85 -1.96 -14.62 -7.77
C ALA A 85 -0.55 -14.57 -8.38
N SER A 86 0.26 -15.58 -8.12
CA SER A 86 1.66 -15.64 -8.56
C SER A 86 1.87 -16.86 -9.46
N LEU A 87 2.46 -16.65 -10.62
CA LEU A 87 2.98 -17.71 -11.48
C LEU A 87 4.50 -17.59 -11.45
N SER A 88 5.19 -18.59 -10.90
CA SER A 88 6.64 -18.67 -10.88
C SER A 88 7.16 -20.06 -11.24
N PHE A 89 8.38 -20.08 -11.74
CA PHE A 89 9.15 -21.25 -12.11
C PHE A 89 10.52 -21.15 -11.44
N LYS A 90 11.01 -22.26 -10.86
CA LYS A 90 12.39 -22.35 -10.35
C LYS A 90 13.34 -22.39 -11.55
N ASN A 91 14.46 -21.67 -11.47
CA ASN A 91 15.40 -21.60 -12.60
C ASN A 91 16.05 -22.97 -12.86
N GLU A 92 16.28 -23.79 -11.82
CA GLU A 92 16.78 -25.17 -11.92
C GLU A 92 15.85 -26.13 -12.70
N ASP A 93 14.55 -25.82 -12.83
CA ASP A 93 13.57 -26.61 -13.59
C ASP A 93 13.48 -26.17 -15.07
N LEU A 94 14.17 -25.10 -15.46
CA LEU A 94 14.16 -24.54 -16.82
C LEU A 94 15.44 -24.87 -17.59
N THR A 95 15.34 -24.93 -18.93
CA THR A 95 16.54 -24.95 -19.80
C THR A 95 17.03 -23.51 -20.03
N GLU A 96 18.32 -23.30 -20.27
CA GLU A 96 18.91 -21.98 -20.57
C GLU A 96 18.12 -21.20 -21.63
N GLU A 97 17.65 -21.86 -22.70
CA GLU A 97 16.88 -21.21 -23.76
C GLU A 97 15.47 -20.80 -23.31
N ALA A 98 14.83 -21.61 -22.47
CA ALA A 98 13.49 -21.36 -21.91
C ALA A 98 13.51 -20.19 -20.91
N GLU A 99 14.49 -20.19 -20.01
CA GLU A 99 14.73 -19.09 -19.07
C GLU A 99 15.00 -17.78 -19.83
N ALA A 100 15.84 -17.83 -20.88
CA ALA A 100 16.14 -16.67 -21.71
C ALA A 100 14.90 -16.13 -22.45
N GLU A 101 14.04 -16.99 -23.01
CA GLU A 101 12.79 -16.57 -23.67
C GLU A 101 11.83 -15.92 -22.67
N LEU A 102 11.61 -16.55 -21.50
CA LEU A 102 10.71 -16.02 -20.47
C LEU A 102 11.22 -14.70 -19.88
N ARG A 103 12.53 -14.54 -19.68
CA ARG A 103 13.15 -13.28 -19.25
C ARG A 103 13.10 -12.20 -20.33
N GLU A 104 13.36 -12.52 -21.60
CA GLU A 104 13.21 -11.55 -22.70
C GLU A 104 11.75 -11.08 -22.81
N GLY A 105 10.82 -12.00 -22.61
CA GLY A 105 9.40 -11.76 -22.41
C GLY A 105 8.51 -12.26 -23.55
N VAL A 106 7.37 -12.81 -23.16
CA VAL A 106 6.43 -13.57 -24.01
C VAL A 106 5.03 -12.92 -24.02
N PRO A 107 4.22 -13.10 -25.07
CA PRO A 107 2.82 -12.68 -25.06
C PRO A 107 2.01 -13.51 -24.07
N LEU A 108 1.11 -12.85 -23.33
CA LEU A 108 0.21 -13.45 -22.34
C LEU A 108 -1.25 -13.13 -22.64
N ILE A 109 -2.14 -14.06 -22.32
CA ILE A 109 -3.58 -13.80 -22.14
C ILE A 109 -3.92 -14.23 -20.71
N ILE A 110 -4.59 -13.36 -19.96
CA ILE A 110 -4.93 -13.57 -18.56
C ILE A 110 -6.44 -13.42 -18.38
N ASP A 111 -7.13 -14.53 -18.13
CA ASP A 111 -8.56 -14.55 -17.78
C ASP A 111 -8.74 -14.63 -16.27
N ILE A 112 -9.44 -13.66 -15.68
CA ILE A 112 -9.73 -13.61 -14.24
C ILE A 112 -11.13 -14.19 -13.99
N LEU A 113 -11.21 -15.23 -13.16
CA LEU A 113 -12.40 -16.04 -12.95
C LEU A 113 -12.98 -15.88 -11.54
N ASP A 114 -14.32 -15.85 -11.45
CA ASP A 114 -15.07 -15.91 -10.18
C ASP A 114 -15.19 -17.36 -9.65
N GLU A 115 -15.87 -17.52 -8.49
CA GLU A 115 -16.12 -18.84 -7.87
C GLU A 115 -16.94 -19.82 -8.73
N ASN A 116 -17.64 -19.32 -9.76
CA ASN A 116 -18.48 -20.09 -10.67
C ASN A 116 -17.80 -20.36 -12.02
N GLY A 117 -16.58 -19.85 -12.23
CA GLY A 117 -15.86 -19.93 -13.50
C GLY A 117 -16.31 -18.91 -14.55
N ASN A 118 -17.01 -17.84 -14.16
CA ASN A 118 -17.31 -16.73 -15.06
C ASN A 118 -16.09 -15.80 -15.19
N VAL A 119 -15.82 -15.33 -16.41
CA VAL A 119 -14.76 -14.33 -16.66
C VAL A 119 -15.22 -12.97 -16.14
N LEU A 120 -14.49 -12.45 -15.15
CA LEU A 120 -14.62 -11.08 -14.62
C LEU A 120 -13.88 -10.07 -15.52
N ALA A 121 -12.69 -10.42 -16.02
CA ALA A 121 -11.96 -9.63 -17.01
C ALA A 121 -10.96 -10.51 -17.79
N THR A 122 -10.55 -10.02 -18.95
CA THR A 122 -9.48 -10.58 -19.79
C THR A 122 -8.46 -9.48 -20.06
N GLU A 123 -7.17 -9.74 -19.85
CA GLU A 123 -6.07 -8.84 -20.19
C GLU A 123 -5.14 -9.52 -21.23
N GLU A 124 -4.88 -8.85 -22.36
CA GLU A 124 -3.98 -9.33 -23.41
C GLU A 124 -2.67 -8.52 -23.41
N ILE A 125 -1.56 -9.14 -22.99
CA ILE A 125 -0.27 -8.47 -22.87
C ILE A 125 0.65 -8.94 -24.00
N SER A 126 0.99 -8.03 -24.92
CA SER A 126 1.77 -8.38 -26.12
C SER A 126 3.20 -8.89 -25.85
N LYS A 127 3.79 -8.51 -24.72
CA LYS A 127 5.12 -8.99 -24.25
C LYS A 127 5.28 -8.71 -22.76
N GLN A 128 5.46 -9.74 -21.94
CA GLN A 128 5.71 -9.66 -20.51
C GLN A 128 6.95 -10.48 -20.14
N SER A 129 7.92 -9.85 -19.47
CA SER A 129 9.10 -10.52 -18.93
C SER A 129 8.80 -11.19 -17.59
N PHE A 130 9.28 -12.42 -17.42
CA PHE A 130 9.29 -13.14 -16.15
C PHE A 130 10.57 -12.76 -15.40
N THR A 131 10.42 -12.37 -14.15
CA THR A 131 11.56 -11.85 -13.34
C THR A 131 11.44 -12.30 -11.89
N SER A 132 12.56 -12.30 -11.18
CA SER A 132 12.59 -12.36 -9.71
C SER A 132 12.10 -11.04 -9.13
N ASN A 133 11.40 -11.07 -7.99
CA ASN A 133 10.77 -9.90 -7.36
C ASN A 133 9.88 -9.04 -8.32
N PRO A 134 8.99 -9.64 -9.14
CA PRO A 134 8.29 -8.91 -10.19
C PRO A 134 7.27 -7.92 -9.63
N SER A 135 7.11 -6.79 -10.32
CA SER A 135 6.00 -5.86 -10.10
C SER A 135 4.65 -6.53 -10.39
N GLN A 136 3.61 -6.09 -9.70
CA GLN A 136 2.25 -6.59 -9.92
C GLN A 136 1.68 -6.05 -11.24
N ILE A 137 1.07 -6.93 -12.02
CA ILE A 137 0.24 -6.63 -13.18
C ILE A 137 -1.17 -6.35 -12.63
N GLU A 138 -1.56 -5.09 -12.57
CA GLU A 138 -2.90 -4.68 -12.12
C GLU A 138 -3.90 -4.91 -13.27
N ILE A 139 -4.90 -5.77 -13.06
CA ILE A 139 -5.91 -6.07 -14.08
C ILE A 139 -7.03 -5.04 -14.04
N ASN A 140 -7.30 -4.42 -15.19
CA ASN A 140 -8.29 -3.36 -15.30
C ASN A 140 -9.71 -3.87 -15.00
N SER A 141 -10.47 -3.12 -14.19
CA SER A 141 -11.83 -3.47 -13.79
C SER A 141 -12.90 -2.47 -14.27
N ASN A 142 -12.58 -1.54 -15.17
CA ASN A 142 -13.41 -0.37 -15.48
C ASN A 142 -14.81 -0.73 -16.02
N HIS A 143 -14.96 -1.86 -16.69
CA HIS A 143 -16.24 -2.41 -17.18
C HIS A 143 -17.11 -3.04 -16.09
N LEU A 144 -16.55 -3.40 -14.92
CA LEU A 144 -17.29 -3.96 -13.81
C LEU A 144 -18.08 -2.87 -13.06
N GLU A 145 -19.33 -3.20 -12.72
CA GLU A 145 -20.18 -2.39 -11.84
C GLU A 145 -19.60 -2.35 -10.42
N ASP A 146 -19.62 -1.18 -9.80
CA ASP A 146 -19.23 -1.00 -8.40
C ASP A 146 -20.40 -1.39 -7.47
N LEU A 147 -20.24 -2.50 -6.75
CA LEU A 147 -21.23 -3.00 -5.79
C LEU A 147 -21.28 -2.16 -4.50
N TYR A 148 -20.28 -1.30 -4.28
CA TYR A 148 -20.15 -0.40 -3.14
C TYR A 148 -20.46 1.06 -3.51
N LYS A 149 -21.25 1.29 -4.58
CA LYS A 149 -21.69 2.63 -5.00
C LYS A 149 -22.80 3.25 -4.13
N THR A 150 -23.53 2.43 -3.37
CA THR A 150 -24.70 2.87 -2.60
C THR A 150 -24.33 3.79 -1.44
N VAL A 151 -24.97 4.96 -1.38
CA VAL A 151 -24.72 5.99 -0.37
C VAL A 151 -25.62 5.79 0.85
N ASN A 152 -25.02 5.60 2.01
CA ASN A 152 -25.73 5.47 3.29
C ASN A 152 -25.33 6.62 4.22
N LEU A 153 -26.14 7.69 4.20
CA LEU A 153 -26.02 8.82 5.12
C LEU A 153 -27.04 8.68 6.25
N LYS A 154 -26.61 9.03 7.46
CA LYS A 154 -27.45 9.06 8.66
C LYS A 154 -28.28 10.34 8.67
N GLU A 155 -29.59 10.21 8.86
CA GLU A 155 -30.47 11.37 9.00
C GLU A 155 -30.21 12.13 10.31
N ASP A 156 -30.57 13.42 10.32
CA ASP A 156 -30.50 14.32 11.47
C ASP A 156 -29.09 14.56 12.06
N ILE A 157 -28.02 14.25 11.32
CA ILE A 157 -26.64 14.66 11.64
C ILE A 157 -26.03 15.55 10.55
N ILE A 158 -25.02 16.34 10.93
CA ILE A 158 -24.32 17.27 10.05
C ILE A 158 -23.19 16.58 9.25
N TYR A 159 -23.05 17.00 8.00
CA TYR A 159 -22.00 16.60 7.09
C TYR A 159 -21.39 17.82 6.40
N PHE A 160 -20.08 17.98 6.49
CA PHE A 160 -19.34 18.99 5.77
C PHE A 160 -19.24 18.58 4.30
N VAL A 161 -19.64 19.48 3.39
CA VAL A 161 -19.52 19.24 1.96
C VAL A 161 -18.34 20.02 1.42
N GLN A 162 -17.42 19.33 0.75
CA GLN A 162 -16.25 19.92 0.10
C GLN A 162 -16.36 19.72 -1.41
N LEU A 163 -15.82 20.66 -2.19
CA LEU A 163 -15.64 20.51 -3.62
C LEU A 163 -14.20 20.07 -3.90
N VAL A 164 -14.04 19.05 -4.74
CA VAL A 164 -12.73 18.50 -5.14
C VAL A 164 -12.59 18.54 -6.66
N GLU A 165 -11.36 18.63 -7.14
CA GLU A 165 -11.05 18.54 -8.57
C GLU A 165 -11.22 17.10 -9.08
N GLU A 166 -11.39 16.93 -10.40
CA GLU A 166 -11.59 15.62 -11.07
C GLU A 166 -10.48 14.60 -10.75
N ASN A 167 -9.27 15.06 -10.46
CA ASN A 167 -8.13 14.22 -10.11
C ASN A 167 -8.08 13.82 -8.61
N ASN A 168 -9.03 14.27 -7.79
CA ASN A 168 -9.08 14.10 -6.33
C ASN A 168 -7.81 14.53 -5.56
N THR A 169 -6.96 15.40 -6.13
CA THR A 169 -5.68 15.78 -5.51
C THR A 169 -5.77 16.99 -4.59
N GLN A 170 -6.78 17.87 -4.78
CA GLN A 170 -6.94 19.11 -4.03
C GLN A 170 -8.41 19.42 -3.72
N ILE A 171 -8.63 20.04 -2.55
CA ILE A 171 -9.93 20.61 -2.16
C ILE A 171 -10.02 22.03 -2.72
N PHE A 172 -10.99 22.26 -3.59
CA PHE A 172 -11.25 23.57 -4.21
C PHE A 172 -11.88 24.56 -3.22
N GLY A 173 -12.79 24.07 -2.37
CA GLY A 173 -13.54 24.89 -1.41
C GLY A 173 -14.71 24.14 -0.78
N ALA A 174 -15.70 24.87 -0.25
CA ALA A 174 -16.93 24.31 0.32
C ALA A 174 -18.18 25.11 -0.13
N PRO A 175 -19.35 24.48 -0.37
CA PRO A 175 -20.57 25.20 -0.70
C PRO A 175 -21.07 25.97 0.53
N ASN A 176 -21.18 27.29 0.40
CA ASN A 176 -21.49 28.19 1.50
C ASN A 176 -22.93 28.73 1.44
N SER A 177 -23.68 28.52 2.51
CA SER A 177 -25.07 28.93 2.71
C SER A 177 -25.27 30.13 3.64
N LYS A 178 -24.27 31.03 3.81
CA LYS A 178 -24.31 32.25 4.68
C LYS A 178 -25.55 33.13 4.52
N GLN A 179 -26.30 33.02 3.43
CA GLN A 179 -27.52 33.78 3.17
C GLN A 179 -28.82 33.11 3.65
N PHE A 180 -28.81 31.86 4.13
CA PHE A 180 -30.03 31.20 4.62
C PHE A 180 -30.76 31.99 5.75
N PRO A 181 -30.08 32.68 6.69
CA PRO A 181 -30.77 33.41 7.77
C PRO A 181 -31.51 34.68 7.31
N THR A 182 -31.48 35.02 6.01
CA THR A 182 -32.02 36.29 5.49
C THR A 182 -33.55 36.31 5.51
N GLY A 183 -34.15 37.19 6.32
CA GLY A 183 -35.61 37.42 6.35
C GLY A 183 -36.13 38.45 5.34
N GLY A 184 -37.44 38.71 5.37
CA GLY A 184 -38.08 39.77 4.60
C GLY A 184 -38.39 39.40 3.14
N ASN A 185 -37.82 40.11 2.17
CA ASN A 185 -38.18 39.95 0.74
C ASN A 185 -37.20 39.06 -0.07
N ASN A 186 -36.06 38.64 0.50
CA ASN A 186 -35.07 37.88 -0.25
C ASN A 186 -35.36 36.37 -0.22
N VAL A 187 -36.25 35.92 -1.10
CA VAL A 187 -36.72 34.52 -1.20
C VAL A 187 -35.90 33.65 -2.17
N ARG A 188 -34.69 34.10 -2.56
CA ARG A 188 -33.78 33.37 -3.47
C ARG A 188 -32.32 33.70 -3.16
N SER A 189 -31.67 32.87 -2.36
CA SER A 189 -30.26 33.02 -2.03
C SER A 189 -29.40 31.95 -2.70
N PRO A 190 -28.42 32.31 -3.54
CA PRO A 190 -27.52 31.32 -4.10
C PRO A 190 -26.60 30.73 -3.03
N ILE A 191 -26.24 29.46 -3.20
CA ILE A 191 -25.11 28.87 -2.49
C ILE A 191 -23.83 29.36 -3.19
N PHE A 192 -22.95 29.98 -2.42
CA PHE A 192 -21.65 30.45 -2.88
C PHE A 192 -20.61 29.35 -2.71
N ILE A 193 -19.36 29.59 -3.13
CA ILE A 193 -18.23 28.74 -2.73
C ILE A 193 -17.24 29.60 -1.96
N ASP A 194 -17.00 29.21 -0.71
CA ASP A 194 -15.87 29.72 0.05
C ASP A 194 -14.64 28.89 -0.35
N LYS A 195 -13.51 29.57 -0.58
CA LYS A 195 -12.25 28.90 -0.95
C LYS A 195 -11.64 28.23 0.27
N LEU A 196 -10.79 27.21 0.05
CA LEU A 196 -10.07 26.53 1.13
C LEU A 196 -9.30 27.48 2.07
N THR A 197 -8.78 28.60 1.57
CA THR A 197 -8.08 29.62 2.37
C THR A 197 -8.98 30.40 3.33
N ASP A 198 -10.28 30.38 3.10
CA ASP A 198 -11.29 31.19 3.79
C ASP A 198 -12.12 30.32 4.76
N LEU A 199 -11.82 29.01 4.84
CA LEU A 199 -12.51 28.02 5.65
C LEU A 199 -11.72 27.70 6.93
N ASP A 200 -12.16 28.28 8.06
CA ASP A 200 -11.74 27.83 9.38
C ASP A 200 -12.74 26.79 9.89
N TYR A 201 -12.48 25.53 9.56
CA TYR A 201 -13.31 24.43 10.04
C TYR A 201 -13.33 24.25 11.57
N THR A 202 -12.54 24.98 12.36
CA THR A 202 -12.68 25.00 13.83
C THR A 202 -13.68 26.04 14.33
N SER A 203 -14.27 26.82 13.42
CA SER A 203 -15.24 27.89 13.74
C SER A 203 -16.70 27.46 13.56
N ASP A 204 -17.54 27.87 14.51
CA ASP A 204 -19.01 27.76 14.46
C ASP A 204 -19.60 28.34 13.16
N GLU A 205 -18.99 29.38 12.58
CA GLU A 205 -19.45 29.97 11.30
C GLU A 205 -19.23 29.02 10.11
N THR A 206 -18.10 28.32 10.04
CA THR A 206 -17.83 27.38 8.94
C THR A 206 -18.74 26.17 9.06
N GLU A 207 -18.93 25.64 10.26
CA GLU A 207 -19.93 24.59 10.51
C GLU A 207 -21.34 25.03 10.11
N LYS A 208 -21.84 26.14 10.67
CA LYS A 208 -23.20 26.65 10.42
C LYS A 208 -23.51 26.92 8.94
N PHE A 209 -22.50 27.22 8.12
CA PHE A 209 -22.71 27.63 6.73
C PHE A 209 -22.16 26.68 5.66
N THR A 210 -21.38 25.66 6.01
CA THR A 210 -20.85 24.67 5.05
C THR A 210 -21.14 23.21 5.41
N ALA A 211 -21.71 22.95 6.57
CA ALA A 211 -22.28 21.66 6.91
C ALA A 211 -23.78 21.60 6.55
N TYR A 212 -24.22 20.42 6.11
CA TYR A 212 -25.58 20.14 5.67
C TYR A 212 -26.06 18.83 6.30
N THR A 213 -27.36 18.75 6.60
CA THR A 213 -28.05 17.51 6.91
C THR A 213 -28.59 16.89 5.62
N PHE A 214 -28.59 15.56 5.56
CA PHE A 214 -29.11 14.79 4.43
C PHE A 214 -30.22 13.86 4.87
N LYS A 215 -31.30 13.79 4.09
CA LYS A 215 -32.48 12.95 4.37
C LYS A 215 -32.93 12.24 3.11
N LYS A 216 -33.10 10.91 3.16
CA LYS A 216 -33.59 10.15 1.98
C LYS A 216 -35.02 10.60 1.67
N VAL A 217 -35.34 10.71 0.39
CA VAL A 217 -36.70 11.10 -0.04
C VAL A 217 -37.62 9.89 0.09
N PRO A 218 -38.72 9.97 0.87
CA PRO A 218 -39.67 8.87 1.04
C PRO A 218 -40.17 8.27 -0.27
N GLY A 219 -40.18 6.93 -0.35
CA GLY A 219 -40.58 6.17 -1.54
C GLY A 219 -39.53 6.15 -2.67
N LYS A 220 -38.31 6.62 -2.42
CA LYS A 220 -37.16 6.62 -3.34
C LYS A 220 -35.86 6.16 -2.66
N GLU A 221 -35.97 5.40 -1.58
CA GLU A 221 -34.86 5.07 -0.69
C GLU A 221 -33.79 4.22 -1.39
N ASP A 222 -34.18 3.40 -2.38
CA ASP A 222 -33.30 2.53 -3.18
C ASP A 222 -32.58 3.28 -4.34
N GLU A 223 -32.92 4.54 -4.59
CA GLU A 223 -32.36 5.34 -5.71
C GLU A 223 -31.23 6.30 -5.27
N ASP A 224 -30.87 6.32 -3.97
CA ASP A 224 -29.96 7.27 -3.33
C ASP A 224 -30.30 8.74 -3.63
N ILE A 225 -31.60 9.04 -3.57
CA ILE A 225 -32.15 10.39 -3.73
C ILE A 225 -32.36 11.00 -2.35
N TYR A 226 -31.66 12.11 -2.12
CA TYR A 226 -31.64 12.86 -0.88
C TYR A 226 -32.20 14.28 -1.06
N SER A 227 -32.77 14.81 0.02
CA SER A 227 -32.85 16.25 0.24
C SER A 227 -31.63 16.70 1.06
N MET A 228 -31.12 17.90 0.78
CA MET A 228 -29.98 18.51 1.47
C MET A 228 -30.45 19.81 2.15
N SER A 229 -30.12 20.02 3.43
CA SER A 229 -30.62 21.19 4.18
C SER A 229 -29.63 21.73 5.22
N VAL A 230 -29.86 22.97 5.64
CA VAL A 230 -29.27 23.58 6.85
C VAL A 230 -30.39 23.84 7.85
N HIS A 231 -30.16 23.64 9.15
CA HIS A 231 -31.19 23.78 10.20
C HIS A 231 -30.88 24.98 11.11
N ASP A 232 -31.90 25.71 11.56
CA ASP A 232 -31.77 26.81 12.55
C ASP A 232 -32.90 26.68 13.58
N GLY A 233 -32.69 25.80 14.57
CA GLY A 233 -33.74 25.39 15.50
C GLY A 233 -34.75 24.46 14.83
N SER A 234 -36.00 24.91 14.69
CA SER A 234 -37.07 24.19 13.97
C SER A 234 -37.13 24.47 12.47
N ASP A 235 -36.44 25.52 12.02
CA ASP A 235 -36.51 26.04 10.66
C ASP A 235 -35.57 25.20 9.77
N ILE A 236 -36.11 24.51 8.76
CA ILE A 236 -35.35 23.66 7.83
C ILE A 236 -35.21 24.38 6.48
N HIS A 237 -33.98 24.77 6.17
CA HIS A 237 -33.63 25.48 4.95
C HIS A 237 -33.11 24.50 3.91
N TYR A 238 -33.96 24.07 2.97
CA TYR A 238 -33.53 23.13 1.94
C TYR A 238 -32.77 23.80 0.80
N ALA A 239 -31.76 23.09 0.29
CA ALA A 239 -31.11 23.42 -0.96
C ALA A 239 -32.02 23.03 -2.14
N TYR A 240 -31.98 23.80 -3.22
CA TYR A 240 -32.83 23.57 -4.39
C TYR A 240 -32.24 24.15 -5.67
N ILE A 241 -32.60 23.56 -6.81
CA ILE A 241 -32.35 24.15 -8.13
C ILE A 241 -33.46 25.15 -8.45
N SER A 242 -33.08 26.39 -8.81
CA SER A 242 -34.01 27.40 -9.32
C SER A 242 -34.20 27.32 -10.83
N ASN A 243 -35.23 28.02 -11.34
CA ASN A 243 -35.57 28.05 -12.77
C ASN A 243 -34.45 28.58 -13.69
N ASP A 244 -33.44 29.26 -13.14
CA ASP A 244 -32.21 29.68 -13.83
C ASP A 244 -31.03 28.71 -13.59
N LEU A 245 -31.34 27.46 -13.26
CA LEU A 245 -30.46 26.30 -13.12
C LEU A 245 -29.38 26.40 -12.03
N LYS A 246 -29.49 27.37 -11.11
CA LYS A 246 -28.54 27.57 -10.00
C LYS A 246 -28.92 26.76 -8.78
N LEU A 247 -27.92 26.30 -8.05
CA LEU A 247 -28.08 25.79 -6.69
C LEU A 247 -28.25 26.96 -5.70
N ASN A 248 -29.39 26.99 -5.04
CA ASN A 248 -29.77 27.97 -4.03
C ASN A 248 -30.10 27.28 -2.71
N ILE A 249 -30.15 28.07 -1.64
CA ILE A 249 -30.65 27.69 -0.31
C ILE A 249 -31.95 28.47 -0.03
N GLN A 250 -32.94 27.81 0.57
CA GLN A 250 -34.11 28.52 1.10
C GLN A 250 -33.70 29.49 2.20
N THR A 251 -34.24 30.70 2.19
CA THR A 251 -33.99 31.69 3.23
C THR A 251 -35.06 31.68 4.30
N LYS A 252 -34.84 32.41 5.40
CA LYS A 252 -35.90 32.67 6.39
C LYS A 252 -37.11 33.36 5.74
N ALA A 253 -36.89 34.23 4.76
CA ALA A 253 -37.97 34.79 3.96
C ALA A 253 -38.77 33.74 3.17
N ASN A 254 -38.17 32.63 2.72
CA ASN A 254 -38.96 31.56 2.09
C ASN A 254 -39.92 30.93 3.10
N LEU A 255 -39.43 30.55 4.29
CA LEU A 255 -40.25 29.92 5.34
C LEU A 255 -41.33 30.87 5.87
N GLU A 256 -41.01 32.16 6.05
CA GLU A 256 -41.98 33.21 6.43
C GLU A 256 -43.13 33.38 5.41
N ASN A 257 -42.88 33.11 4.12
CA ASN A 257 -43.89 33.21 3.06
C ASN A 257 -44.65 31.88 2.81
N ASP A 258 -43.97 30.74 2.89
CA ASP A 258 -44.55 29.41 2.71
C ASP A 258 -45.38 28.98 3.95
N GLY A 259 -45.04 29.50 5.13
CA GLY A 259 -45.77 29.31 6.39
C GLY A 259 -45.41 28.05 7.19
N ASP A 260 -44.60 27.17 6.60
CA ASP A 260 -44.07 25.93 7.18
C ASP A 260 -42.80 25.51 6.41
N ASN A 261 -42.12 24.47 6.86
CA ASN A 261 -41.03 23.82 6.12
C ASN A 261 -41.53 23.24 4.79
N ALA A 262 -40.68 23.23 3.76
CA ALA A 262 -41.09 22.80 2.43
C ALA A 262 -41.32 21.27 2.34
N ASP A 263 -42.45 20.86 1.77
CA ASP A 263 -42.67 19.50 1.29
C ASP A 263 -41.70 19.19 0.13
N VAL A 264 -40.63 18.45 0.42
CA VAL A 264 -39.61 18.04 -0.56
C VAL A 264 -40.00 16.78 -1.35
N GLU A 265 -40.94 15.96 -0.87
CA GLU A 265 -41.35 14.70 -1.51
C GLU A 265 -41.95 14.96 -2.90
N ASN A 266 -42.77 16.01 -2.99
CA ASN A 266 -43.49 16.39 -4.20
C ASN A 266 -42.75 17.42 -5.08
N ARG A 267 -41.53 17.82 -4.73
CA ARG A 267 -40.77 18.89 -5.40
C ARG A 267 -39.42 18.40 -5.92
N LEU A 268 -39.38 17.89 -7.16
CA LEU A 268 -38.17 17.33 -7.80
C LEU A 268 -36.94 18.27 -7.80
N ASN A 269 -37.14 19.59 -7.72
CA ASN A 269 -36.03 20.55 -7.70
C ASN A 269 -35.34 20.69 -6.33
N PHE A 270 -35.84 20.00 -5.29
CA PHE A 270 -35.23 19.86 -3.95
C PHE A 270 -34.57 18.48 -3.75
N GLN A 271 -34.63 17.61 -4.77
CA GLN A 271 -34.20 16.22 -4.70
C GLN A 271 -32.92 16.03 -5.50
N PHE A 272 -31.88 15.48 -4.87
CA PHE A 272 -30.56 15.27 -5.44
C PHE A 272 -30.21 13.80 -5.34
N LYS A 273 -29.93 13.16 -6.47
CA LYS A 273 -29.28 11.85 -6.47
C LYS A 273 -27.80 12.06 -6.14
N ILE A 274 -27.26 11.30 -5.20
CA ILE A 274 -25.84 11.31 -4.88
C ILE A 274 -25.22 10.08 -5.54
N GLU A 275 -24.28 10.29 -6.46
CA GLU A 275 -23.72 9.22 -7.29
C GLU A 275 -22.20 9.15 -7.09
N LYS A 276 -21.69 7.98 -6.69
CA LYS A 276 -20.25 7.69 -6.66
C LYS A 276 -19.74 7.58 -8.10
N ILE A 277 -18.67 8.31 -8.40
CA ILE A 277 -17.92 8.18 -9.65
C ILE A 277 -16.66 7.33 -9.37
N GLU A 278 -15.89 7.72 -8.35
CA GLU A 278 -14.71 7.03 -7.83
C GLU A 278 -14.63 7.23 -6.30
N PRO A 279 -13.75 6.51 -5.57
CA PRO A 279 -13.46 6.84 -4.17
C PRO A 279 -13.12 8.34 -3.99
N GLY A 280 -13.83 8.99 -3.07
CA GLY A 280 -13.74 10.43 -2.79
C GLY A 280 -14.41 11.36 -3.83
N LEU A 281 -14.86 10.85 -4.99
CA LEU A 281 -15.46 11.64 -6.07
C LEU A 281 -16.95 11.31 -6.24
N TYR A 282 -17.82 12.22 -5.83
CA TYR A 282 -19.27 12.08 -5.96
C TYR A 282 -19.89 13.24 -6.73
N THR A 283 -20.97 12.99 -7.46
CA THR A 283 -21.78 14.04 -8.08
C THR A 283 -23.12 14.19 -7.37
N PHE A 284 -23.64 15.42 -7.36
CA PHE A 284 -25.02 15.72 -7.01
C PHE A 284 -25.81 15.97 -8.29
N THR A 285 -26.74 15.06 -8.62
CA THR A 285 -27.58 15.12 -9.82
C THR A 285 -29.01 15.50 -9.43
N PRO A 286 -29.49 16.73 -9.69
CA PRO A 286 -30.84 17.14 -9.31
C PRO A 286 -31.91 16.46 -10.15
N GLN A 287 -32.96 15.95 -9.51
CA GLN A 287 -34.05 15.21 -10.17
C GLN A 287 -34.87 16.07 -11.14
N SER A 288 -34.89 17.40 -10.97
CA SER A 288 -35.56 18.33 -11.87
C SER A 288 -34.90 18.49 -13.25
N THR A 289 -33.61 18.17 -13.36
CA THR A 289 -32.79 18.43 -14.57
C THR A 289 -32.13 17.18 -15.11
N GLY A 290 -31.75 16.22 -14.26
CA GLY A 290 -30.99 15.04 -14.64
C GLY A 290 -29.53 15.34 -15.06
N ILE A 291 -29.01 16.52 -14.72
CA ILE A 291 -27.67 16.97 -15.09
C ILE A 291 -26.85 17.20 -13.81
N PRO A 292 -25.68 16.56 -13.63
CA PRO A 292 -24.80 16.81 -12.47
C PRO A 292 -24.53 18.30 -12.23
N ILE A 293 -24.37 18.67 -10.97
CA ILE A 293 -23.98 20.04 -10.63
C ILE A 293 -22.53 20.29 -11.07
N GLY A 294 -22.33 21.37 -11.81
CA GLY A 294 -21.04 21.91 -12.23
C GLY A 294 -20.75 23.29 -11.65
N TYR A 295 -19.50 23.74 -11.77
CA TYR A 295 -19.04 25.03 -11.25
C TYR A 295 -18.70 26.03 -12.37
N SER A 296 -19.16 27.28 -12.24
CA SER A 296 -18.79 28.34 -13.18
C SER A 296 -18.51 29.69 -12.50
N THR A 297 -17.48 30.37 -13.01
CA THR A 297 -17.08 31.74 -12.64
C THR A 297 -17.77 32.82 -13.48
N SER A 298 -18.46 32.46 -14.58
CA SER A 298 -19.04 33.43 -15.52
C SER A 298 -20.25 34.20 -14.98
N GLY A 299 -20.79 33.80 -13.82
CA GLY A 299 -21.97 34.39 -13.18
C GLY A 299 -21.71 35.58 -12.24
N GLY A 300 -20.45 36.01 -12.05
CA GLY A 300 -20.08 37.15 -11.20
C GLY A 300 -19.21 36.79 -10.00
N SER A 301 -19.02 37.73 -9.08
CA SER A 301 -18.12 37.58 -7.91
C SER A 301 -18.47 36.36 -7.05
N GLY A 302 -17.46 35.53 -6.78
CA GLY A 302 -17.54 34.36 -5.89
C GLY A 302 -17.88 33.02 -6.54
N GLY A 303 -18.07 32.97 -7.87
CA GLY A 303 -18.44 31.73 -8.58
C GLY A 303 -19.81 31.17 -8.18
N ARG A 304 -20.35 30.22 -8.93
CA ARG A 304 -21.68 29.63 -8.69
C ARG A 304 -21.75 28.16 -9.12
N LEU A 305 -22.65 27.44 -8.45
CA LEU A 305 -23.02 26.06 -8.78
C LEU A 305 -24.27 26.05 -9.66
N PHE A 306 -24.21 25.27 -10.74
CA PHE A 306 -25.24 25.17 -11.77
C PHE A 306 -25.52 23.72 -12.15
N SER A 307 -26.75 23.39 -12.51
CA SER A 307 -27.10 22.13 -13.17
C SER A 307 -27.40 22.40 -14.65
N SER A 308 -26.34 22.44 -15.47
CA SER A 308 -26.40 22.78 -16.90
C SER A 308 -25.37 22.00 -17.68
N SER A 309 -25.73 21.50 -18.86
CA SER A 309 -24.83 20.78 -19.78
C SER A 309 -23.78 21.68 -20.45
N GLU A 310 -23.81 22.99 -20.19
CA GLU A 310 -22.81 23.97 -20.64
C GLU A 310 -21.63 24.12 -19.65
N VAL A 311 -21.67 23.40 -18.52
CA VAL A 311 -20.68 23.48 -17.44
C VAL A 311 -20.22 22.06 -17.10
N GLU A 312 -18.91 21.88 -16.93
CA GLU A 312 -18.34 20.60 -16.51
C GLU A 312 -18.78 20.27 -15.06
N PRO A 313 -19.10 19.00 -14.74
CA PRO A 313 -19.44 18.58 -13.38
C PRO A 313 -18.33 18.95 -12.39
N ILE A 314 -18.72 19.26 -11.16
CA ILE A 314 -17.79 19.36 -10.04
C ILE A 314 -18.08 18.24 -9.04
N PHE A 315 -17.03 17.74 -8.43
CA PHE A 315 -17.10 16.59 -7.55
C PHE A 315 -17.18 17.04 -6.09
N PHE A 316 -17.91 16.26 -5.31
CA PHE A 316 -18.23 16.52 -3.92
C PHE A 316 -17.64 15.42 -3.03
N ARG A 317 -17.17 15.84 -1.86
CA ARG A 317 -16.77 14.96 -0.75
C ARG A 317 -17.65 15.29 0.46
N ILE A 318 -18.24 14.27 1.08
CA ILE A 318 -19.21 14.43 2.17
C ILE A 318 -18.62 13.83 3.45
N LEU A 319 -18.31 14.66 4.43
CA LEU A 319 -17.51 14.27 5.61
C LEU A 319 -18.25 14.53 6.91
N SER A 320 -18.30 13.53 7.79
CA SER A 320 -18.62 13.74 9.20
C SER A 320 -17.32 13.67 10.02
N PHE A 321 -17.03 14.72 10.78
CA PHE A 321 -15.85 14.81 11.67
C PHE A 321 -16.18 14.45 13.12
N ASP A 322 -17.46 14.21 13.41
CA ASP A 322 -18.02 13.96 14.74
C ASP A 322 -18.29 12.47 14.93
N ILE A 323 -17.36 11.65 14.45
CA ILE A 323 -17.34 10.19 14.57
C ILE A 323 -16.11 9.81 15.41
N ASP A 324 -16.35 9.11 16.52
CA ASP A 324 -15.31 8.41 17.26
C ASP A 324 -15.03 7.07 16.58
N TRP A 325 -13.86 6.97 15.96
CA TRP A 325 -13.38 5.77 15.27
C TRP A 325 -12.67 4.80 16.22
N ASP A 326 -13.06 3.54 16.20
CA ASP A 326 -12.37 2.41 16.84
C ASP A 326 -11.83 1.50 15.75
N ILE A 327 -10.52 1.62 15.49
CA ILE A 327 -9.80 0.82 14.49
C ILE A 327 -8.88 -0.14 15.22
N VAL A 328 -8.95 -1.41 14.86
CA VAL A 328 -8.11 -2.48 15.43
C VAL A 328 -7.37 -3.19 14.32
N ALA A 329 -6.05 -3.21 14.41
CA ALA A 329 -5.19 -4.03 13.58
C ALA A 329 -5.43 -5.52 13.90
N LEU A 330 -5.71 -6.30 12.86
CA LEU A 330 -5.87 -7.75 12.92
C LEU A 330 -4.52 -8.41 12.52
N ASP A 331 -4.59 -9.49 11.75
CA ASP A 331 -3.46 -10.19 11.18
C ASP A 331 -2.81 -9.46 9.99
N THR A 332 -1.61 -9.91 9.64
CA THR A 332 -0.90 -9.51 8.41
C THR A 332 -0.73 -10.77 7.56
N ARG A 333 -0.94 -10.67 6.25
CA ARG A 333 -0.74 -11.77 5.29
C ARG A 333 0.36 -11.39 4.32
N PHE A 334 1.21 -12.35 3.98
CA PHE A 334 2.36 -12.17 3.11
C PHE A 334 2.26 -13.17 1.96
N MET A 335 2.61 -12.71 0.76
CA MET A 335 2.89 -13.60 -0.36
C MET A 335 4.33 -14.11 -0.22
N GLN A 336 4.60 -15.36 -0.59
CA GLN A 336 5.99 -15.79 -0.75
C GLN A 336 6.62 -14.96 -1.89
N PRO A 337 7.84 -14.44 -1.71
CA PRO A 337 8.53 -13.70 -2.75
C PRO A 337 9.01 -14.66 -3.85
N ILE A 338 8.99 -14.20 -5.10
CA ILE A 338 9.68 -14.88 -6.21
C ILE A 338 11.16 -14.54 -6.07
N LEU A 339 11.93 -15.45 -5.49
CA LEU A 339 13.29 -15.18 -5.02
C LEU A 339 14.26 -14.90 -6.18
N PRO A 340 15.23 -13.98 -6.00
CA PRO A 340 16.39 -13.89 -6.89
C PRO A 340 17.32 -15.09 -6.65
N PRO A 341 18.31 -15.33 -7.52
CA PRO A 341 19.40 -16.24 -7.21
C PRO A 341 20.09 -15.84 -5.90
N SER A 342 20.50 -16.83 -5.11
CA SER A 342 21.37 -16.62 -3.96
C SER A 342 22.82 -16.35 -4.40
N ASN A 343 23.58 -15.63 -3.58
CA ASN A 343 25.00 -15.33 -3.83
C ASN A 343 25.85 -15.90 -2.69
N THR A 344 26.99 -16.55 -3.00
CA THR A 344 27.94 -17.10 -2.02
C THR A 344 29.16 -16.20 -1.90
N ALA A 345 29.51 -15.82 -0.67
CA ALA A 345 30.69 -15.02 -0.37
C ALA A 345 31.39 -15.51 0.90
N SER A 346 32.66 -15.16 1.09
CA SER A 346 33.42 -15.52 2.29
C SER A 346 34.18 -14.33 2.85
N GLU A 347 34.12 -14.13 4.17
CA GLU A 347 34.91 -13.12 4.87
C GLU A 347 36.34 -13.63 5.15
N PHE A 348 36.46 -14.91 5.51
CA PHE A 348 37.73 -15.58 5.70
C PHE A 348 37.71 -16.91 4.94
N ASN A 349 38.76 -17.23 4.18
CA ASN A 349 38.80 -18.48 3.42
C ASN A 349 40.25 -18.88 3.11
N GLN A 350 40.91 -19.61 4.02
CA GLN A 350 42.33 -19.94 3.90
C GLN A 350 42.65 -21.34 4.48
N LYS A 351 43.62 -22.02 3.85
CA LYS A 351 44.33 -23.14 4.48
C LYS A 351 45.51 -22.60 5.27
N ILE A 352 45.62 -23.00 6.53
CA ILE A 352 46.66 -22.57 7.46
C ILE A 352 47.48 -23.80 7.87
N ARG A 353 48.78 -23.74 7.63
CA ARG A 353 49.71 -24.85 7.74
C ARG A 353 50.74 -24.60 8.84
N ASN A 354 50.83 -25.54 9.78
CA ASN A 354 51.86 -25.56 10.82
C ASN A 354 52.75 -26.79 10.66
N CYS A 355 53.83 -26.69 9.88
CA CYS A 355 54.82 -27.76 9.78
C CYS A 355 55.96 -27.66 10.81
N SER A 356 55.80 -26.84 11.85
CA SER A 356 56.74 -26.78 12.98
C SER A 356 56.54 -27.93 13.97
N SER A 357 57.44 -28.04 14.95
CA SER A 357 57.38 -29.08 15.99
C SER A 357 56.52 -28.71 17.21
N GLY A 358 55.96 -27.49 17.27
CA GLY A 358 55.08 -27.01 18.34
C GLY A 358 53.70 -26.58 17.83
N THR A 359 52.71 -26.53 18.73
CA THR A 359 51.43 -25.89 18.43
C THR A 359 51.63 -24.39 18.23
N GLN A 360 51.02 -23.82 17.20
CA GLN A 360 51.00 -22.38 16.96
C GLN A 360 49.55 -21.88 17.04
N SER A 361 49.37 -20.62 17.41
CA SER A 361 48.06 -19.98 17.51
C SER A 361 48.02 -18.73 16.64
N THR A 362 46.97 -18.56 15.85
CA THR A 362 46.71 -17.32 15.11
C THR A 362 45.28 -16.86 15.34
N THR A 363 45.02 -15.57 15.18
CA THR A 363 43.65 -15.09 14.98
C THR A 363 43.20 -15.47 13.57
N ILE A 364 41.95 -15.90 13.44
CA ILE A 364 41.24 -16.20 12.20
C ILE A 364 39.89 -15.47 12.21
N GLY A 365 39.36 -15.21 11.02
CA GLY A 365 38.18 -14.37 10.82
C GLY A 365 38.46 -12.88 11.00
N GLU A 366 37.66 -12.04 10.36
CA GLU A 366 37.49 -10.62 10.71
C GLU A 366 36.06 -10.42 11.26
N SER A 367 35.84 -9.34 12.00
CA SER A 367 34.52 -9.05 12.60
C SER A 367 33.57 -8.42 11.58
N LEU A 368 32.94 -9.25 10.72
CA LEU A 368 31.96 -8.77 9.76
C LEU A 368 30.59 -8.51 10.40
N THR A 369 30.18 -7.25 10.40
CA THR A 369 28.81 -6.81 10.63
C THR A 369 28.12 -6.58 9.28
N LEU A 370 27.10 -7.37 8.95
CA LEU A 370 26.21 -7.06 7.82
C LEU A 370 24.92 -6.42 8.33
N GLU A 371 24.45 -5.41 7.60
CA GLU A 371 23.20 -4.73 7.91
C GLU A 371 22.05 -5.30 7.07
N THR A 372 21.12 -5.99 7.75
CA THR A 372 19.82 -6.32 7.19
C THR A 372 18.88 -5.15 7.45
N LYS A 373 18.71 -4.32 6.42
CA LYS A 373 17.72 -3.25 6.36
C LYS A 373 16.43 -3.79 5.75
N SER A 374 15.34 -3.70 6.51
CA SER A 374 13.99 -4.03 6.08
C SER A 374 13.16 -2.75 6.05
N ILE A 375 12.54 -2.48 4.89
CA ILE A 375 11.80 -1.25 4.60
C ILE A 375 10.35 -1.65 4.31
N VAL A 376 9.40 -1.12 5.07
CA VAL A 376 7.96 -1.32 4.88
C VAL A 376 7.39 -0.09 4.17
N GLY A 377 7.10 -0.24 2.88
CA GLY A 377 6.36 0.76 2.11
C GLY A 377 4.87 0.42 2.07
N TRP A 378 4.01 1.39 2.34
CA TRP A 378 2.57 1.27 2.12
C TRP A 378 2.21 1.77 0.71
N GLU A 379 1.32 1.04 0.04
CA GLU A 379 0.86 1.35 -1.32
C GLU A 379 -0.58 1.88 -1.32
N GLU A 380 -1.30 1.69 -0.21
CA GLU A 380 -2.70 2.07 -0.02
C GLU A 380 -2.88 2.89 1.26
N SER A 381 -3.94 3.71 1.30
CA SER A 381 -4.30 4.50 2.48
C SER A 381 -5.62 4.02 3.08
N MET A 382 -5.59 3.79 4.39
CA MET A 382 -6.78 3.82 5.24
C MET A 382 -6.96 5.25 5.70
N SER A 383 -8.00 5.92 5.19
CA SER A 383 -8.28 7.33 5.40
C SER A 383 -9.68 7.48 6.00
N VAL A 384 -9.81 8.16 7.15
CA VAL A 384 -11.10 8.48 7.79
C VAL A 384 -11.22 9.97 8.09
N SER A 385 -12.44 10.51 8.15
CA SER A 385 -12.66 11.88 8.60
C SER A 385 -12.69 11.94 10.12
N SER A 386 -11.79 12.73 10.71
CA SER A 386 -11.77 13.00 12.15
C SER A 386 -11.41 14.46 12.43
N SER A 387 -11.84 14.96 13.60
CA SER A 387 -11.40 16.24 14.15
C SER A 387 -10.02 16.19 14.82
N ARG A 388 -9.37 15.03 14.87
CA ARG A 388 -8.05 14.80 15.50
C ARG A 388 -7.18 13.89 14.63
N ASP A 389 -5.87 13.98 14.83
CA ASP A 389 -4.93 13.03 14.25
C ASP A 389 -5.05 11.68 14.97
N HIS A 390 -5.06 10.58 14.21
CA HIS A 390 -5.10 9.22 14.75
C HIS A 390 -4.00 8.35 14.14
N SER A 391 -3.36 7.57 15.00
CA SER A 391 -2.45 6.48 14.63
C SER A 391 -2.78 5.20 15.39
N ILE A 392 -2.37 4.06 14.83
CA ILE A 392 -2.42 2.74 15.47
C ILE A 392 -1.08 2.04 15.29
N SER A 393 -0.56 1.44 16.37
CA SER A 393 0.65 0.64 16.28
C SER A 393 0.39 -0.65 15.51
N VAL A 394 1.12 -0.87 14.42
CA VAL A 394 0.95 -1.97 13.48
C VAL A 394 2.23 -2.78 13.39
N THR A 395 2.13 -4.07 13.69
CA THR A 395 3.20 -5.04 13.45
C THR A 395 3.02 -5.73 12.09
N VAL A 396 4.11 -5.82 11.33
CA VAL A 396 4.27 -6.50 10.03
C VAL A 396 5.34 -7.59 10.20
N GLU A 397 4.93 -8.87 10.16
CA GLU A 397 5.78 -10.05 10.43
C GLU A 397 5.93 -10.96 9.20
N ALA A 398 6.96 -10.77 8.38
CA ALA A 398 7.14 -11.59 7.18
C ALA A 398 7.92 -12.88 7.48
N GLU A 399 7.57 -13.97 6.78
CA GLU A 399 8.28 -15.26 6.81
C GLU A 399 8.55 -15.71 5.37
N VAL A 400 9.84 -15.87 5.05
CA VAL A 400 10.34 -16.24 3.71
C VAL A 400 10.94 -17.63 3.79
N SER A 401 10.46 -18.54 2.94
CA SER A 401 11.09 -19.84 2.72
C SER A 401 12.38 -19.65 1.91
N THR A 402 13.46 -20.35 2.26
CA THR A 402 14.80 -20.13 1.66
C THR A 402 15.56 -21.45 1.51
N GLU A 403 16.42 -21.57 0.52
CA GLU A 403 17.25 -22.77 0.28
C GLU A 403 18.75 -22.42 0.26
N LEU A 404 19.24 -21.84 1.36
CA LEU A 404 20.65 -21.49 1.51
C LEU A 404 21.49 -22.72 1.86
N PHE A 405 22.67 -22.83 1.27
CA PHE A 405 23.59 -23.96 1.37
C PHE A 405 22.93 -25.32 1.04
N GLY A 406 21.97 -25.32 0.10
CA GLY A 406 21.19 -26.51 -0.26
C GLY A 406 20.34 -27.07 0.88
N THR A 407 20.07 -26.25 1.91
CA THR A 407 19.26 -26.63 3.08
C THR A 407 18.02 -25.75 3.16
N GLY A 408 16.85 -26.37 2.94
CA GLY A 408 15.57 -25.70 3.09
C GLY A 408 15.35 -25.17 4.53
N GLY A 409 15.02 -23.90 4.64
CA GLY A 409 14.80 -23.17 5.89
C GLY A 409 13.77 -22.04 5.75
N SER A 410 13.64 -21.23 6.79
CA SER A 410 12.73 -20.08 6.80
C SER A 410 13.29 -18.93 7.63
N LEU A 411 13.33 -17.72 7.08
CA LEU A 411 13.73 -16.50 7.78
C LEU A 411 12.51 -15.65 8.12
N LYS A 412 12.46 -15.13 9.36
CA LYS A 412 11.38 -14.27 9.86
C LYS A 412 11.90 -12.87 10.14
N THR A 413 11.14 -11.84 9.74
CA THR A 413 11.38 -10.44 10.10
C THR A 413 10.13 -9.85 10.75
N SER A 414 10.30 -8.88 11.66
CA SER A 414 9.19 -8.19 12.33
C SER A 414 9.51 -6.71 12.54
N ILE A 415 8.63 -5.85 12.02
CA ILE A 415 8.65 -4.39 12.18
C ILE A 415 7.35 -3.96 12.85
N THR A 416 7.43 -3.06 13.84
CA THR A 416 6.27 -2.47 14.51
C THR A 416 6.41 -0.95 14.49
N GLU A 417 5.43 -0.25 13.92
CA GLU A 417 5.42 1.21 13.85
C GLU A 417 3.98 1.75 13.78
N ASP A 418 3.79 3.05 14.00
CA ASP A 418 2.49 3.68 14.07
C ASP A 418 1.95 4.06 12.68
N TYR A 419 0.90 3.37 12.23
CA TYR A 419 0.17 3.69 11.02
C TYR A 419 -0.79 4.86 11.26
N ALA A 420 -0.57 6.01 10.61
CA ALA A 420 -1.46 7.16 10.65
C ALA A 420 -2.59 7.05 9.61
N PHE A 421 -3.83 7.36 9.99
CA PHE A 421 -5.03 7.06 9.18
C PHE A 421 -6.11 8.16 9.11
N SER A 422 -5.83 9.35 9.62
CA SER A 422 -6.79 10.46 9.73
C SER A 422 -6.64 11.50 8.62
N THR A 423 -7.69 11.70 7.82
CA THR A 423 -7.79 12.88 6.95
C THR A 423 -8.24 14.08 7.76
N SER A 424 -7.47 15.16 7.63
CA SER A 424 -7.79 16.44 8.24
C SER A 424 -8.91 17.14 7.47
N ARG A 425 -9.53 18.14 8.12
CA ARG A 425 -10.50 19.07 7.49
C ARG A 425 -9.96 19.76 6.22
N THR A 426 -8.65 19.72 5.94
CA THR A 426 -7.99 20.37 4.80
C THR A 426 -7.16 19.45 3.88
N SER A 427 -7.21 18.12 4.03
CA SER A 427 -6.48 17.17 3.17
C SER A 427 -7.38 16.10 2.53
N VAL A 428 -7.10 15.76 1.25
CA VAL A 428 -7.86 14.76 0.47
C VAL A 428 -7.59 13.32 0.91
N SER A 429 -6.38 13.03 1.38
CA SER A 429 -5.95 11.73 1.91
C SER A 429 -4.72 11.92 2.81
N THR A 430 -4.40 10.89 3.60
CA THR A 430 -3.08 10.73 4.24
C THR A 430 -2.61 9.30 4.03
N THR A 431 -1.65 9.09 3.14
CA THR A 431 -0.84 7.86 3.14
C THR A 431 0.14 7.94 4.31
N SER A 432 0.25 6.88 5.13
CA SER A 432 1.37 6.84 6.09
C SER A 432 2.69 6.82 5.34
N GLU A 433 3.74 7.40 5.92
CA GLU A 433 5.08 7.37 5.31
C GLU A 433 5.61 5.92 5.26
N ALA A 434 6.62 5.71 4.42
CA ALA A 434 7.34 4.43 4.40
C ALA A 434 8.27 4.36 5.62
N PHE A 435 8.30 3.20 6.27
CA PHE A 435 8.99 2.97 7.52
C PHE A 435 10.24 2.11 7.29
N GLU A 436 11.35 2.42 7.97
CA GLU A 436 12.60 1.67 7.84
C GLU A 436 13.15 1.19 9.17
N LYS A 437 13.54 -0.10 9.21
CA LYS A 437 14.25 -0.71 10.32
C LYS A 437 15.55 -1.31 9.82
N THR A 438 16.67 -0.80 10.32
CA THR A 438 17.99 -1.41 10.09
C THR A 438 18.34 -2.28 11.29
N GLU A 439 18.58 -3.57 11.06
CA GLU A 439 19.17 -4.49 12.03
C GLU A 439 20.58 -4.87 11.58
N SER A 440 21.59 -4.38 12.31
CA SER A 440 22.99 -4.76 12.10
C SER A 440 23.26 -6.08 12.82
N LYS A 441 23.57 -7.15 12.08
CA LYS A 441 23.90 -8.48 12.62
C LYS A 441 25.41 -8.72 12.45
N ASN A 442 26.10 -8.96 13.56
CA ASN A 442 27.44 -9.53 13.52
C ASN A 442 27.31 -10.99 13.08
N ILE A 443 27.85 -11.31 11.92
CA ILE A 443 27.77 -12.67 11.36
C ILE A 443 29.07 -13.45 11.53
N PHE A 444 30.22 -12.76 11.59
CA PHE A 444 31.49 -13.36 11.98
C PHE A 444 32.18 -12.55 13.09
N ILE A 445 33.04 -13.23 13.85
CA ILE A 445 33.86 -12.65 14.90
C ILE A 445 35.28 -13.21 14.80
N GLU A 446 36.26 -12.36 15.09
CA GLU A 446 37.65 -12.80 15.28
C GLU A 446 37.73 -13.86 16.37
N ARG A 447 38.45 -14.96 16.10
CA ARG A 447 38.68 -16.04 17.07
C ARG A 447 40.11 -16.54 17.00
N THR A 448 40.69 -16.93 18.13
CA THR A 448 42.01 -17.55 18.15
C THR A 448 41.89 -19.04 17.83
N GLN A 449 42.59 -19.49 16.79
CA GLN A 449 42.67 -20.88 16.39
C GLN A 449 44.03 -21.46 16.75
N GLU A 450 44.02 -22.56 17.51
CA GLU A 450 45.22 -23.37 17.73
C GLU A 450 45.39 -24.36 16.56
N ILE A 451 46.62 -24.47 16.09
CA ILE A 451 47.03 -25.30 14.95
C ILE A 451 48.10 -26.27 15.46
N PRO A 452 47.77 -27.57 15.64
CA PRO A 452 48.72 -28.56 16.15
C PRO A 452 49.97 -28.70 15.26
N PRO A 453 51.11 -29.16 15.81
CA PRO A 453 52.32 -29.38 15.03
C PRO A 453 52.10 -30.43 13.94
N LYS A 454 52.66 -30.18 12.75
CA LYS A 454 52.55 -31.01 11.54
C LYS A 454 51.12 -31.20 11.04
N THR A 455 50.28 -30.18 11.17
CA THR A 455 48.92 -30.19 10.64
C THR A 455 48.69 -29.05 9.64
N VAL A 456 47.73 -29.27 8.76
CA VAL A 456 47.11 -28.22 7.96
C VAL A 456 45.64 -28.20 8.34
N ILE A 457 45.13 -27.02 8.64
CA ILE A 457 43.71 -26.79 8.83
C ILE A 457 43.17 -25.96 7.68
N LEU A 458 41.98 -26.29 7.21
CA LEU A 458 41.17 -25.44 6.35
C LEU A 458 40.21 -24.68 7.26
N VAL A 459 40.18 -23.36 7.11
CA VAL A 459 39.28 -22.47 7.85
C VAL A 459 38.57 -21.56 6.86
N ALA A 460 37.25 -21.59 6.86
CA ALA A 460 36.43 -20.68 6.07
C ALA A 460 35.21 -20.18 6.86
N ASP A 461 34.90 -18.91 6.69
CA ASP A 461 33.73 -18.21 7.21
C ASP A 461 32.95 -17.68 6.00
N ILE A 462 31.85 -18.35 5.68
CA ILE A 462 31.14 -18.27 4.41
C ILE A 462 29.69 -17.89 4.69
N TYR A 463 29.14 -17.00 3.89
CA TYR A 463 27.74 -16.62 3.97
C TYR A 463 27.10 -16.71 2.59
N GLN A 464 25.81 -17.07 2.58
CA GLN A 464 24.97 -16.91 1.41
C GLN A 464 23.89 -15.88 1.68
N SER A 465 23.49 -15.16 0.63
CA SER A 465 22.43 -14.17 0.75
C SER A 465 21.58 -14.00 -0.50
N TYR A 466 20.30 -13.72 -0.28
CA TYR A 466 19.41 -13.15 -1.29
C TYR A 466 19.39 -11.62 -1.16
N GLU A 467 19.63 -10.93 -2.27
CA GLU A 467 19.62 -9.46 -2.32
C GLU A 467 18.25 -8.89 -2.75
N ASN A 468 17.84 -7.78 -2.15
CA ASN A 468 16.67 -6.99 -2.54
C ASN A 468 15.33 -7.76 -2.60
N VAL A 469 15.13 -8.72 -1.69
CA VAL A 469 13.92 -9.54 -1.60
C VAL A 469 12.70 -8.67 -1.31
N ARG A 470 11.68 -8.74 -2.17
CA ARG A 470 10.42 -8.00 -2.08
C ARG A 470 9.29 -8.92 -1.66
N ILE A 471 8.71 -8.67 -0.50
CA ILE A 471 7.64 -9.46 0.08
C ILE A 471 6.36 -8.61 0.07
N PRO A 472 5.43 -8.85 -0.88
CA PRO A 472 4.12 -8.22 -0.86
C PRO A 472 3.35 -8.65 0.39
N PHE A 473 2.65 -7.70 1.02
CA PHE A 473 1.83 -8.00 2.19
C PHE A 473 0.53 -7.20 2.18
N VAL A 474 -0.45 -7.70 2.93
CA VAL A 474 -1.62 -6.93 3.34
C VAL A 474 -1.79 -6.96 4.84
N LYS A 475 -2.09 -5.79 5.42
CA LYS A 475 -2.54 -5.68 6.80
C LYS A 475 -4.05 -5.62 6.85
N ARG A 476 -4.65 -6.46 7.69
CA ARG A 476 -6.10 -6.44 7.96
C ARG A 476 -6.43 -5.52 9.12
N PHE A 477 -7.52 -4.78 8.99
CA PHE A 477 -8.07 -3.92 10.03
C PHE A 477 -9.55 -4.17 10.19
N ARG A 478 -10.05 -4.09 11.42
CA ARG A 478 -11.49 -3.96 11.72
C ARG A 478 -11.77 -2.52 12.10
N ILE A 479 -12.85 -1.95 11.55
CA ILE A 479 -13.24 -0.57 11.81
C ILE A 479 -14.67 -0.52 12.34
N LYS A 480 -14.83 0.21 13.45
CA LYS A 480 -16.07 0.62 14.08
C LYS A 480 -16.10 2.14 14.18
N GLY A 481 -17.30 2.73 14.22
CA GLY A 481 -17.48 4.16 14.48
C GLY A 481 -18.71 4.40 15.35
N ARG A 482 -18.72 5.50 16.11
CA ARG A 482 -19.89 5.98 16.85
C ARG A 482 -20.04 7.50 16.69
N TYR A 483 -21.27 7.99 16.57
CA TYR A 483 -21.52 9.43 16.47
C TYR A 483 -21.35 10.10 17.83
N GLN A 484 -20.55 11.17 17.91
CA GLN A 484 -20.20 11.84 19.16
C GLN A 484 -21.40 12.48 19.88
N GLU A 485 -22.39 12.97 19.13
CA GLU A 485 -23.55 13.68 19.68
C GLU A 485 -24.45 12.77 20.55
N ASN A 486 -24.60 11.50 20.16
CA ASN A 486 -25.62 10.59 20.71
C ASN A 486 -25.10 9.18 21.06
N ASP A 487 -23.81 8.92 20.89
CA ASP A 487 -23.13 7.62 21.13
C ASP A 487 -23.73 6.44 20.31
N ILE A 488 -24.49 6.72 19.25
CA ILE A 488 -25.08 5.67 18.41
C ILE A 488 -23.98 5.07 17.51
N PRO A 489 -23.82 3.73 17.47
CA PRO A 489 -22.87 3.09 16.56
C PRO A 489 -23.29 3.26 15.10
N LEU A 490 -22.32 3.50 14.23
CA LEU A 490 -22.51 3.44 12.79
C LEU A 490 -22.73 1.98 12.35
N THR A 491 -23.59 1.78 11.37
CA THR A 491 -23.72 0.52 10.66
C THR A 491 -22.55 0.28 9.71
N GLY A 492 -22.28 -0.98 9.33
CA GLY A 492 -21.22 -1.29 8.36
C GLY A 492 -21.37 -0.55 7.02
N ASN A 493 -22.60 -0.31 6.57
CA ASN A 493 -22.86 0.45 5.33
C ASN A 493 -22.60 1.96 5.50
N GLU A 494 -22.92 2.55 6.66
CA GLU A 494 -22.56 3.94 6.97
C GLU A 494 -21.03 4.09 7.07
N ILE A 495 -20.33 3.13 7.71
CA ILE A 495 -18.85 3.11 7.77
C ILE A 495 -18.24 3.00 6.36
N LEU A 496 -18.71 2.06 5.53
CA LEU A 496 -18.29 1.92 4.13
C LEU A 496 -18.47 3.23 3.34
N THR A 497 -19.63 3.87 3.51
CA THR A 497 -19.95 5.14 2.86
C THR A 497 -18.96 6.23 3.31
N GLN A 498 -18.68 6.37 4.62
CA GLN A 498 -17.68 7.31 5.11
C GLN A 498 -16.27 7.00 4.59
N PHE A 499 -15.84 5.75 4.56
CA PHE A 499 -14.53 5.35 4.00
C PHE A 499 -14.42 5.74 2.52
N THR A 500 -15.50 5.51 1.77
CA THR A 500 -15.54 5.82 0.34
C THR A 500 -15.56 7.32 0.08
N PHE A 501 -16.19 8.14 0.93
CA PHE A 501 -16.01 9.60 0.89
C PHE A 501 -14.58 10.04 1.27
N ASN A 502 -13.87 9.27 2.09
CA ASN A 502 -12.52 9.61 2.53
C ASN A 502 -11.39 9.13 1.60
N ASN A 503 -11.70 8.83 0.34
CA ASN A 503 -10.73 8.33 -0.66
C ASN A 503 -9.96 7.09 -0.15
N PHE A 504 -10.67 6.16 0.48
CA PHE A 504 -10.09 4.88 0.87
C PHE A 504 -9.62 4.09 -0.37
N THR A 505 -8.34 3.72 -0.40
CA THR A 505 -7.74 3.00 -1.54
C THR A 505 -7.43 1.53 -1.27
N GLY A 506 -7.71 1.03 -0.06
CA GLY A 506 -7.64 -0.41 0.23
C GLY A 506 -8.86 -1.20 -0.25
N VAL A 507 -8.97 -2.46 0.17
CA VAL A 507 -10.08 -3.37 -0.22
C VAL A 507 -10.98 -3.64 0.99
N VAL A 508 -12.30 -3.58 0.79
CA VAL A 508 -13.29 -3.97 1.80
C VAL A 508 -13.57 -5.47 1.66
N THR A 509 -13.22 -6.21 2.71
CA THR A 509 -13.24 -7.69 2.74
C THR A 509 -14.45 -8.27 3.49
N ASN A 510 -15.09 -7.48 4.36
CA ASN A 510 -16.28 -7.89 5.10
C ASN A 510 -17.09 -6.66 5.52
N ILE A 511 -18.42 -6.74 5.41
CA ILE A 511 -19.36 -5.73 5.91
C ILE A 511 -20.30 -6.43 6.87
N GLN A 512 -20.34 -5.96 8.11
CA GLN A 512 -21.15 -6.52 9.20
C GLN A 512 -22.09 -5.45 9.76
N GLN A 513 -22.95 -5.81 10.71
CA GLN A 513 -23.98 -4.89 11.19
C GLN A 513 -23.41 -3.57 11.74
N ASP A 514 -22.32 -3.63 12.51
CA ASP A 514 -21.72 -2.49 13.24
C ASP A 514 -20.20 -2.35 13.01
N PHE A 515 -19.66 -2.98 11.96
CA PHE A 515 -18.25 -2.85 11.56
C PHE A 515 -18.01 -3.22 10.10
N ILE A 516 -16.85 -2.82 9.58
CA ILE A 516 -16.26 -3.40 8.36
C ILE A 516 -14.89 -4.00 8.65
N GLU A 517 -14.42 -4.92 7.81
CA GLU A 517 -13.02 -5.34 7.76
C GLU A 517 -12.40 -5.01 6.41
N VAL A 518 -11.20 -4.45 6.42
CA VAL A 518 -10.50 -4.01 5.22
C VAL A 518 -9.07 -4.52 5.19
N THR A 519 -8.48 -4.58 3.99
CA THR A 519 -7.04 -4.78 3.79
C THR A 519 -6.39 -3.54 3.21
N VAL A 520 -5.17 -3.26 3.67
CA VAL A 520 -4.26 -2.23 3.12
C VAL A 520 -2.98 -2.94 2.66
N ARG A 521 -2.59 -2.75 1.40
CA ARG A 521 -1.41 -3.35 0.77
C ARG A 521 -0.14 -2.54 1.05
N GLY A 522 0.96 -3.26 1.17
CA GLY A 522 2.30 -2.72 1.13
C GLY A 522 3.30 -3.76 0.64
N THR A 523 4.56 -3.35 0.54
CA THR A 523 5.69 -4.22 0.23
C THR A 523 6.76 -4.05 1.29
N ASN A 524 7.24 -5.17 1.85
CA ASN A 524 8.46 -5.19 2.65
C ASN A 524 9.65 -5.49 1.73
N VAL A 525 10.64 -4.60 1.69
CA VAL A 525 11.90 -4.83 0.95
C VAL A 525 13.00 -5.12 1.95
N ILE A 526 13.62 -6.29 1.86
CA ILE A 526 14.78 -6.68 2.65
C ILE A 526 16.01 -6.61 1.75
N ASN A 527 17.00 -5.79 2.13
CA ASN A 527 18.20 -5.62 1.31
C ASN A 527 19.03 -6.91 1.19
N ASN A 528 19.18 -7.65 2.29
CA ASN A 528 19.97 -8.88 2.41
C ASN A 528 19.31 -9.83 3.41
N LEU A 529 18.81 -10.97 2.94
CA LEU A 529 18.52 -12.15 3.76
C LEU A 529 19.77 -13.02 3.78
N ILE A 530 20.37 -13.26 4.95
CA ILE A 530 21.71 -13.87 5.09
C ILE A 530 21.66 -15.08 6.03
N ASP A 531 22.31 -16.17 5.62
CA ASP A 531 22.73 -17.27 6.50
C ASP A 531 24.23 -17.56 6.36
N THR A 532 24.82 -18.26 7.34
CA THR A 532 26.28 -18.37 7.52
C THR A 532 26.73 -19.78 7.92
N GLU A 533 27.80 -20.25 7.28
CA GLU A 533 28.50 -21.50 7.62
C GLU A 533 29.96 -21.20 7.99
N THR A 534 30.47 -21.90 9.01
CA THR A 534 31.88 -21.87 9.42
C THR A 534 32.48 -23.27 9.30
N ILE A 535 33.49 -23.39 8.44
CA ILE A 535 34.28 -24.61 8.23
C ILE A 535 35.58 -24.51 9.03
N SER A 536 35.93 -25.58 9.74
CA SER A 536 37.21 -25.74 10.42
C SER A 536 37.59 -27.22 10.48
N GLU A 537 38.40 -27.68 9.54
CA GLU A 537 38.74 -29.12 9.39
C GLU A 537 40.23 -29.36 9.13
N ASN A 538 40.71 -30.57 9.43
CA ASN A 538 42.10 -30.97 9.17
C ASN A 538 42.25 -31.51 7.74
N VAL A 539 43.25 -31.03 7.01
CA VAL A 539 43.61 -31.52 5.68
C VAL A 539 44.78 -32.51 5.80
N GLU A 540 44.58 -33.76 5.37
CA GLU A 540 45.62 -34.81 5.39
C GLU A 540 46.79 -34.51 4.43
N GLY A 541 47.98 -35.03 4.75
CA GLY A 541 49.17 -35.00 3.87
C GLY A 541 49.86 -33.63 3.73
N GLY A 542 49.45 -32.64 4.51
CA GLY A 542 49.84 -31.24 4.28
C GLY A 542 51.22 -30.79 4.79
N CYS A 543 52.02 -31.66 5.43
CA CYS A 543 53.36 -31.33 5.94
C CYS A 543 54.42 -32.41 5.62
N ASP A 544 54.18 -33.22 4.61
CA ASP A 544 55.05 -34.34 4.21
C ASP A 544 56.06 -33.92 3.10
N ASP A 545 57.08 -33.15 3.51
CA ASP A 545 58.32 -32.86 2.74
C ASP A 545 59.57 -33.37 3.50
#